data_AF-A0A286UFS0-F1
#
_entry.id   AF-A0A286UFS0-F1
#
_cell.length_a   1.000
_cell.length_b   1.000
_cell.length_c   1.000
_cell.angle_alpha   90.00
_cell.angle_beta   90.00
_cell.angle_gamma   90.00
#
_symmetry.space_group_name_H-M   'P 1'
#
loop_
_entity.id
_entity.type
_entity.pdbx_description
1 polymer ?
#
loop_
_entity_poly.entity_id
_entity_poly.type
_entity_poly.pdbx_seq_one_letter_code
_entity_poly.pdbx_strand_id
1 'polypeptide(L)'
;MDGNKDHNRDLQEAFHFNAVSHASSASRSASPHRPEPEELTMIRNTLIPPSIPGEDDWGIPSPVEDDECDPSITEKLVKFSQLKRSEPNPKHFNDSLMSNRAFRNPHLYAQLVEFVDIDERGSNFPTDVWDPFELEQEWFADSIAGQQKKREETRTANQSSAKRSRIDFAPRSEESTRSMKVEHINGDTGTFESLEVMTVHIHGIP
;
A
#
# COMPACT_ATOMS: atom_id res chain seq x y z
N MET A 1 -13.66 -39.78 -18.32
CA MET A 1 -12.81 -39.47 -19.49
C MET A 1 -13.43 -38.28 -20.22
N ASP A 2 -13.74 -37.19 -19.53
CA ASP A 2 -12.85 -36.20 -18.88
C ASP A 2 -12.46 -35.11 -19.88
N GLY A 3 -12.75 -33.86 -19.52
CA GLY A 3 -12.31 -32.71 -20.32
C GLY A 3 -12.92 -31.35 -19.92
N ASN A 4 -13.07 -31.14 -18.62
CA ASN A 4 -13.31 -29.90 -17.90
C ASN A 4 -12.94 -28.60 -18.65
N LYS A 5 -13.92 -27.90 -19.22
CA LYS A 5 -13.91 -26.46 -19.47
C LYS A 5 -14.94 -25.91 -18.51
N ASP A 6 -14.52 -25.05 -17.59
CA ASP A 6 -15.35 -24.02 -16.93
C ASP A 6 -14.62 -23.58 -15.65
N HIS A 7 -13.62 -22.70 -15.78
CA HIS A 7 -13.02 -21.98 -14.64
C HIS A 7 -12.47 -20.64 -15.13
N ASN A 8 -13.35 -19.76 -15.63
CA ASN A 8 -13.12 -18.31 -15.63
C ASN A 8 -14.40 -17.53 -15.98
N ARG A 9 -15.42 -17.56 -15.11
CA ARG A 9 -16.60 -16.68 -15.24
C ARG A 9 -16.90 -15.84 -13.99
N ASP A 10 -16.09 -15.93 -12.94
CA ASP A 10 -16.44 -15.40 -11.62
C ASP A 10 -15.70 -14.12 -11.20
N LEU A 11 -15.10 -13.36 -12.13
CA LEU A 11 -14.43 -12.09 -11.79
C LEU A 11 -14.89 -10.86 -12.60
N GLN A 12 -16.11 -10.88 -13.14
CA GLN A 12 -16.69 -9.70 -13.84
C GLN A 12 -17.98 -9.17 -13.19
N GLU A 13 -18.23 -9.42 -11.90
CA GLU A 13 -19.46 -8.94 -11.23
C GLU A 13 -19.26 -7.73 -10.29
N ALA A 14 -18.10 -7.08 -10.26
CA ALA A 14 -17.81 -6.05 -9.25
C ALA A 14 -17.98 -4.57 -9.69
N PHE A 15 -18.39 -4.25 -10.91
CA PHE A 15 -18.55 -2.84 -11.33
C PHE A 15 -19.78 -2.56 -12.22
N HIS A 16 -20.95 -3.07 -11.83
CA HIS A 16 -22.23 -2.57 -12.36
C HIS A 16 -22.69 -1.35 -11.55
N PHE A 17 -22.37 -0.15 -12.04
CA PHE A 17 -22.98 1.10 -11.58
C PHE A 17 -24.44 1.15 -12.05
N ASN A 18 -25.35 0.62 -11.23
CA ASN A 18 -26.77 0.57 -11.53
C ASN A 18 -27.44 1.90 -11.14
N ALA A 19 -27.58 2.81 -12.10
CA ALA A 19 -28.48 3.96 -11.99
C ALA A 19 -29.78 3.62 -12.71
N VAL A 20 -30.75 3.04 -11.97
CA VAL A 20 -32.13 2.91 -12.43
C VAL A 20 -33.05 3.49 -11.36
N SER A 21 -33.67 4.61 -11.71
CA SER A 21 -34.81 5.21 -11.02
C SER A 21 -36.07 4.41 -11.35
N HIS A 22 -36.61 3.67 -10.39
CA HIS A 22 -37.99 3.19 -10.44
C HIS A 22 -38.73 3.55 -9.15
N ALA A 23 -39.67 4.49 -9.29
CA ALA A 23 -40.74 4.70 -8.33
C ALA A 23 -41.70 3.50 -8.40
N SER A 24 -41.79 2.72 -7.33
CA SER A 24 -43.01 1.98 -6.96
C SER A 24 -42.93 1.50 -5.52
N SER A 25 -43.94 1.93 -4.76
CA SER A 25 -44.17 1.64 -3.36
C SER A 25 -44.30 0.14 -3.10
N ALA A 26 -43.42 -0.41 -2.27
CA ALA A 26 -43.67 -1.62 -1.52
C ALA A 26 -42.80 -1.62 -0.25
N SER A 27 -43.45 -1.68 0.90
CA SER A 27 -42.85 -1.68 2.23
C SER A 27 -41.92 -2.88 2.42
N ARG A 28 -40.62 -2.61 2.55
CA ARG A 28 -39.63 -3.53 3.13
C ARG A 28 -38.71 -2.74 4.06
N SER A 29 -38.70 -3.14 5.33
CA SER A 29 -37.92 -2.56 6.42
C SER A 29 -36.41 -2.76 6.25
N ALA A 30 -35.68 -1.65 6.38
CA ALA A 30 -34.28 -1.46 6.78
C ALA A 30 -33.15 -2.07 5.90
N SER A 31 -32.55 -1.23 5.05
CA SER A 31 -31.14 -1.25 4.64
C SER A 31 -30.73 0.14 4.09
N PRO A 32 -29.42 0.44 4.02
CA PRO A 32 -28.68 1.34 4.90
C PRO A 32 -28.99 2.82 4.64
N HIS A 33 -28.91 3.65 5.69
CA HIS A 33 -29.17 5.09 5.66
C HIS A 33 -28.41 5.76 4.50
N ARG A 34 -29.11 6.11 3.43
CA ARG A 34 -28.58 7.07 2.46
C ARG A 34 -28.42 8.38 3.25
N PRO A 35 -27.22 8.95 3.33
CA PRO A 35 -27.02 10.17 4.10
C PRO A 35 -27.89 11.27 3.51
N GLU A 36 -28.60 11.98 4.37
CA GLU A 36 -29.46 13.08 3.97
C GLU A 36 -28.59 14.20 3.35
N PRO A 37 -29.13 15.05 2.47
CA PRO A 37 -28.36 16.12 1.83
C PRO A 37 -27.59 16.99 2.83
N GLU A 38 -28.16 17.25 4.01
CA GLU A 38 -27.52 17.99 5.10
C GLU A 38 -26.32 17.24 5.68
N GLU A 39 -26.44 15.94 5.91
CA GLU A 39 -25.33 15.09 6.38
C GLU A 39 -24.20 15.06 5.34
N LEU A 40 -24.54 14.97 4.05
CA LEU A 40 -23.57 15.04 2.95
C LEU A 40 -22.84 16.39 2.92
N THR A 41 -23.55 17.50 3.16
CA THR A 41 -22.91 18.82 3.25
C THR A 41 -22.01 18.93 4.47
N MET A 42 -22.44 18.39 5.61
CA MET A 42 -21.63 18.37 6.83
C MET A 42 -20.37 17.53 6.63
N ILE A 43 -20.49 16.32 6.08
CA ILE A 43 -19.36 15.43 5.76
C ILE A 43 -18.39 16.14 4.82
N ARG A 44 -18.89 16.75 3.72
CA ARG A 44 -18.04 17.52 2.80
C ARG A 44 -17.30 18.62 3.53
N ASN A 45 -18.00 19.45 4.32
CA ASN A 45 -17.38 20.55 5.05
C ASN A 45 -16.31 20.08 6.06
N THR A 46 -16.50 18.92 6.69
CA THR A 46 -15.51 18.36 7.64
C THR A 46 -14.28 17.75 6.97
N LEU A 47 -14.42 17.28 5.72
CA LEU A 47 -13.34 16.63 4.99
C LEU A 47 -12.57 17.58 4.08
N ILE A 48 -13.02 18.83 3.95
CA ILE A 48 -12.29 19.87 3.21
C ILE A 48 -10.96 20.14 3.94
N PRO A 49 -9.81 20.01 3.25
CA PRO A 49 -8.53 20.36 3.84
C PRO A 49 -8.49 21.85 4.22
N PRO A 50 -7.66 22.26 5.21
CA PRO A 50 -7.48 23.68 5.50
C PRO A 50 -7.01 24.44 4.25
N SER A 51 -7.39 25.71 4.15
CA SER A 51 -6.92 26.57 3.06
C SER A 51 -5.42 26.82 3.18
N ILE A 52 -4.76 26.99 2.03
CA ILE A 52 -3.32 27.25 1.96
C ILE A 52 -3.10 28.78 2.08
N PRO A 53 -2.25 29.26 3.00
CA PRO A 53 -2.02 30.71 3.14
C PRO A 53 -1.50 31.34 1.84
N GLY A 54 -2.23 32.31 1.31
CA GLY A 54 -1.84 33.02 0.08
C GLY A 54 -2.31 32.38 -1.22
N GLU A 55 -2.99 31.22 -1.17
CA GLU A 55 -3.59 30.57 -2.33
C GLU A 55 -5.11 30.43 -2.16
N ASP A 56 -5.86 31.02 -3.10
CA ASP A 56 -7.31 30.82 -3.20
C ASP A 56 -7.61 29.43 -3.77
N ASP A 57 -8.65 28.76 -3.26
CA ASP A 57 -9.15 27.45 -3.72
C ASP A 57 -8.05 26.38 -3.91
N TRP A 58 -7.09 26.29 -2.99
CA TRP A 58 -5.94 25.36 -3.06
C TRP A 58 -5.12 25.50 -4.34
N GLY A 59 -5.08 26.69 -4.93
CA GLY A 59 -4.38 26.95 -6.19
C GLY A 59 -5.07 26.31 -7.41
N ILE A 60 -6.29 25.78 -7.25
CA ILE A 60 -7.08 25.25 -8.35
C ILE A 60 -7.55 26.46 -9.18
N PRO A 61 -7.20 26.52 -10.47
CA PRO A 61 -7.65 27.62 -11.32
C PRO A 61 -9.18 27.59 -11.40
N SER A 62 -9.79 28.79 -11.40
CA SER A 62 -11.24 28.91 -11.58
C SER A 62 -11.66 28.20 -12.87
N PRO A 63 -12.86 27.60 -12.90
CA PRO A 63 -13.37 26.95 -14.10
C PRO A 63 -13.24 27.88 -15.31
N VAL A 64 -12.59 27.39 -16.35
CA VAL A 64 -12.53 28.12 -17.62
C VAL A 64 -13.94 28.13 -18.20
N GLU A 65 -14.43 29.29 -18.62
CA GLU A 65 -15.73 29.41 -19.29
C GLU A 65 -15.78 28.44 -20.49
N ASP A 66 -16.94 27.81 -20.73
CA ASP A 66 -17.14 26.72 -21.71
C ASP A 66 -16.85 27.10 -23.19
N ASP A 67 -16.42 28.33 -23.47
CA ASP A 67 -16.40 28.95 -24.79
C ASP A 67 -15.31 28.45 -25.74
N GLU A 68 -14.34 27.64 -25.30
CA GLU A 68 -13.21 27.19 -26.16
C GLU A 68 -12.77 25.72 -25.96
N CYS A 69 -13.71 24.79 -25.75
CA CYS A 69 -13.35 23.38 -25.90
C CYS A 69 -13.19 23.04 -27.40
N ASP A 70 -12.01 22.54 -27.81
CA ASP A 70 -11.78 22.10 -29.20
C ASP A 70 -12.86 21.09 -29.61
N PRO A 71 -13.68 21.38 -30.64
CA PRO A 71 -14.78 20.51 -31.05
C PRO A 71 -14.30 19.11 -31.43
N SER A 72 -13.06 18.97 -31.93
CA SER A 72 -12.48 17.65 -32.23
C SER A 72 -12.32 16.79 -30.98
N ILE A 73 -11.95 17.38 -29.85
CA ILE A 73 -11.79 16.67 -28.58
C ILE A 73 -13.16 16.32 -27.99
N THR A 74 -14.12 17.25 -28.03
CA THR A 74 -15.49 17.00 -27.58
C THR A 74 -16.12 15.83 -28.35
N GLU A 75 -16.02 15.82 -29.68
CA GLU A 75 -16.53 14.73 -30.52
C GLU A 75 -15.89 13.38 -30.16
N LYS A 76 -14.56 13.36 -29.95
CA LYS A 76 -13.86 12.16 -29.50
C LYS A 76 -14.43 11.68 -28.17
N LEU A 77 -14.55 12.55 -27.17
CA LEU A 77 -15.07 12.19 -25.85
C LEU A 77 -16.50 11.65 -25.92
N VAL A 78 -17.37 12.29 -26.71
CA VAL A 78 -18.74 11.81 -26.95
C VAL A 78 -18.72 10.40 -27.54
N LYS A 79 -17.92 10.18 -28.58
CA LYS A 79 -17.75 8.86 -29.22
C LYS A 79 -17.22 7.81 -28.25
N PHE A 80 -16.19 8.13 -27.46
CA PHE A 80 -15.65 7.25 -26.44
C PHE A 80 -16.70 6.89 -25.38
N SER A 81 -17.51 7.86 -24.95
CA SER A 81 -18.57 7.62 -23.97
C SER A 81 -19.67 6.71 -24.50
N GLN A 82 -20.07 6.89 -25.77
CA GLN A 82 -21.07 6.06 -26.44
C GLN A 82 -20.57 4.61 -26.55
N LEU A 83 -19.32 4.42 -26.97
CA LEU A 83 -18.71 3.10 -27.12
C LEU A 83 -18.54 2.35 -25.79
N LYS A 84 -18.32 3.09 -24.69
CA LYS A 84 -18.24 2.51 -23.34
C LYS A 84 -19.62 2.06 -22.82
N ARG A 85 -20.70 2.73 -23.24
CA ARG A 85 -22.08 2.48 -22.78
C ARG A 85 -22.94 1.70 -23.79
N SER A 86 -22.36 1.28 -24.92
CA SER A 86 -23.10 0.57 -25.96
C SER A 86 -23.41 -0.86 -25.52
N GLU A 87 -24.68 -1.12 -25.22
CA GLU A 87 -25.22 -2.47 -25.05
C GLU A 87 -25.39 -3.16 -26.42
N PRO A 88 -25.20 -4.49 -26.55
CA PRO A 88 -24.99 -5.49 -25.49
C PRO A 88 -23.51 -5.78 -25.17
N ASN A 89 -22.56 -5.12 -25.83
CA ASN A 89 -21.13 -5.37 -25.66
C ASN A 89 -20.38 -4.05 -25.42
N PRO A 90 -20.30 -3.58 -24.17
CA PRO A 90 -19.59 -2.37 -23.82
C PRO A 90 -18.10 -2.54 -24.12
N LYS A 91 -17.55 -1.73 -25.02
CA LYS A 91 -16.14 -1.87 -25.40
C LYS A 91 -15.26 -1.08 -24.46
N HIS A 92 -14.52 -1.79 -23.61
CA HIS A 92 -13.52 -1.19 -22.74
C HIS A 92 -12.15 -1.13 -23.45
N PHE A 93 -11.58 0.06 -23.59
CA PHE A 93 -10.29 0.23 -24.28
C PHE A 93 -9.15 -0.51 -23.59
N ASN A 94 -9.17 -0.59 -22.26
CA ASN A 94 -8.15 -1.34 -21.52
C ASN A 94 -8.18 -2.83 -21.90
N ASP A 95 -9.32 -3.41 -22.26
CA ASP A 95 -9.38 -4.82 -22.67
C ASP A 95 -8.68 -5.01 -24.02
N SER A 96 -8.92 -4.08 -24.95
CA SER A 96 -8.21 -4.06 -26.23
C SER A 96 -6.71 -3.84 -26.04
N LEU A 97 -6.33 -2.98 -25.10
CA LEU A 97 -4.93 -2.67 -24.79
C LEU A 97 -4.22 -3.89 -24.19
N MET A 98 -4.84 -4.55 -23.21
CA MET A 98 -4.30 -5.74 -22.53
C MET A 98 -4.27 -6.98 -23.43
N SER A 99 -5.16 -7.06 -24.44
CA SER A 99 -5.13 -8.13 -25.45
C SER A 99 -3.86 -8.09 -26.30
N ASN A 100 -3.27 -6.90 -26.49
CA ASN A 100 -2.06 -6.72 -27.27
C ASN A 100 -0.85 -7.31 -26.52
N ARG A 101 -0.13 -8.23 -27.18
CA ARG A 101 1.08 -8.85 -26.63
C ARG A 101 2.21 -7.85 -26.38
N ALA A 102 2.35 -6.82 -27.23
CA ALA A 102 3.38 -5.80 -27.04
C ALA A 102 3.16 -5.01 -25.75
N PHE A 103 1.90 -4.81 -25.35
CA PHE A 103 1.55 -4.12 -24.11
C PHE A 103 1.90 -4.91 -22.85
N ARG A 104 1.97 -6.24 -22.95
CA ARG A 104 2.34 -7.16 -21.86
C ARG A 104 3.86 -7.41 -21.76
N ASN A 105 4.67 -6.61 -22.44
CA ASN A 105 6.13 -6.69 -22.36
C ASN A 105 6.61 -5.88 -21.13
N PRO A 106 7.30 -6.49 -20.15
CA PRO A 106 7.83 -5.77 -19.00
C PRO A 106 8.77 -4.61 -19.38
N HIS A 107 9.43 -4.68 -20.54
CA HIS A 107 10.29 -3.60 -21.04
C HIS A 107 9.54 -2.40 -21.62
N LEU A 108 8.24 -2.53 -21.95
CA LEU A 108 7.47 -1.42 -22.50
C LEU A 108 7.35 -0.26 -21.51
N TYR A 109 7.21 -0.57 -20.22
CA TYR A 109 7.09 0.46 -19.19
C TYR A 109 8.29 1.41 -19.18
N ALA A 110 9.51 0.88 -19.23
CA ALA A 110 10.74 1.68 -19.30
C ALA A 110 10.77 2.60 -20.54
N GLN A 111 10.30 2.10 -21.69
CA GLN A 111 10.21 2.91 -22.91
C GLN A 111 9.16 4.01 -22.81
N LEU A 112 8.04 3.75 -22.12
CA LEU A 112 6.99 4.76 -21.92
C LEU A 112 7.47 5.87 -20.98
N VAL A 113 8.19 5.51 -19.92
CA VAL A 113 8.84 6.47 -19.00
C VAL A 113 9.83 7.35 -19.77
N GLU A 114 10.72 6.74 -20.56
CA GLU A 114 11.68 7.47 -21.40
C GLU A 114 10.99 8.37 -22.43
N PHE A 115 9.91 7.90 -23.05
CA PHE A 115 9.17 8.66 -24.07
C PHE A 115 8.47 9.90 -23.50
N VAL A 116 7.92 9.81 -22.29
CA VAL A 116 7.21 10.92 -21.62
C VAL A 116 8.16 11.79 -20.80
N ASP A 117 9.44 11.43 -20.72
CA ASP A 117 10.46 12.13 -19.93
C ASP A 117 10.05 12.27 -18.45
N ILE A 118 9.57 11.16 -17.88
CA ILE A 118 9.13 11.10 -16.48
C ILE A 118 10.29 10.68 -15.59
N ASP A 119 10.56 11.45 -14.54
CA ASP A 119 11.42 11.01 -13.45
C ASP A 119 10.64 10.07 -12.51
N GLU A 120 10.97 8.79 -12.52
CA GLU A 120 10.32 7.75 -11.69
C GLU A 120 10.53 7.96 -10.19
N ARG A 121 11.57 8.71 -9.81
CA ARG A 121 11.88 9.04 -8.41
C ARG A 121 11.36 10.41 -8.01
N GLY A 122 10.86 11.18 -8.98
CA GLY A 122 10.34 12.51 -8.78
C GLY A 122 9.20 12.53 -7.75
N SER A 123 9.11 13.62 -7.01
CA SER A 123 8.03 13.85 -6.05
C SER A 123 7.29 15.15 -6.38
N ASN A 124 6.04 15.25 -5.93
CA ASN A 124 5.28 16.50 -6.00
C ASN A 124 5.62 17.47 -4.85
N PHE A 125 6.64 17.15 -4.04
CA PHE A 125 7.12 18.01 -2.97
C PHE A 125 8.30 18.86 -3.46
N PRO A 126 8.45 20.08 -2.95
CA PRO A 126 9.63 20.88 -3.24
C PRO A 126 10.87 20.21 -2.62
N THR A 127 12.03 20.37 -3.27
CA THR A 127 13.26 19.63 -2.93
C THR A 127 13.84 20.02 -1.56
N ASP A 128 13.44 21.15 -1.00
CA ASP A 128 13.77 21.55 0.37
C ASP A 128 12.99 20.75 1.44
N VAL A 129 11.83 20.21 1.08
CA VAL A 129 11.03 19.32 1.94
C VAL A 129 11.42 17.86 1.72
N TRP A 130 11.60 17.46 0.48
CA TRP A 130 11.99 16.10 0.12
C TRP A 130 12.77 16.07 -1.20
N ASP A 131 14.05 15.75 -1.12
CA ASP A 131 14.87 15.46 -2.30
C ASP A 131 15.05 13.93 -2.44
N PRO A 132 14.42 13.30 -3.45
CA PRO A 132 14.58 11.86 -3.68
C PRO A 132 16.00 11.47 -4.07
N PHE A 133 16.88 12.42 -4.41
CA PHE A 133 18.27 12.19 -4.81
C PHE A 133 19.30 12.48 -3.72
N GLU A 134 18.88 13.03 -2.57
CA GLU A 134 19.75 13.31 -1.42
C GLU A 134 20.02 12.02 -0.62
N LEU A 135 20.74 11.08 -1.23
CA LEU A 135 21.18 9.85 -0.57
C LEU A 135 22.61 10.05 -0.03
N GLU A 136 22.76 9.95 1.28
CA GLU A 136 24.09 9.97 1.90
C GLU A 136 24.89 8.72 1.53
N GLN A 137 26.21 8.87 1.34
CA GLN A 137 27.10 7.76 0.99
C GLN A 137 27.06 6.60 1.99
N GLU A 138 26.71 6.88 3.25
CA GLU A 138 26.59 5.89 4.32
C GLU A 138 25.35 5.00 4.21
N TRP A 139 24.33 5.43 3.47
CA TRP A 139 23.07 4.69 3.33
C TRP A 139 23.14 3.65 2.20
N PHE A 140 24.16 3.72 1.35
CA PHE A 140 24.37 2.73 0.30
C PHE A 140 24.70 1.36 0.90
N ALA A 141 24.19 0.31 0.25
CA ALA A 141 24.35 -1.07 0.69
C ALA A 141 25.83 -1.45 0.94
N ASP A 142 26.75 -0.99 0.09
CA ASP A 142 28.18 -1.26 0.22
C ASP A 142 28.78 -0.64 1.50
N SER A 143 28.37 0.58 1.85
CA SER A 143 28.83 1.26 3.06
C SER A 143 28.30 0.56 4.31
N ILE A 144 27.01 0.21 4.30
CA ILE A 144 26.37 -0.54 5.39
C ILE A 144 27.06 -1.90 5.58
N ALA A 145 27.31 -2.64 4.50
CA ALA A 145 28.00 -3.93 4.54
C ALA A 145 29.44 -3.78 5.09
N GLY A 146 30.17 -2.74 4.68
CA GLY A 146 31.50 -2.43 5.19
C GLY A 146 31.49 -2.15 6.70
N GLN A 147 30.52 -1.36 7.18
CA GLN A 147 30.35 -1.10 8.61
C GLN A 147 30.00 -2.36 9.40
N GLN A 148 29.10 -3.20 8.89
CA GLN A 148 28.73 -4.47 9.52
C GLN A 148 29.93 -5.40 9.64
N LYS A 149 30.70 -5.58 8.56
CA LYS A 149 31.93 -6.38 8.55
C LYS A 149 32.93 -5.89 9.59
N LYS A 150 33.17 -4.58 9.67
CA LYS A 150 34.07 -3.99 10.67
C LYS A 150 33.60 -4.23 12.12
N ARG A 151 32.29 -4.18 12.37
CA ARG A 151 31.71 -4.50 13.70
C ARG A 151 31.89 -5.98 14.05
N GLU A 152 31.76 -6.89 13.08
CA GLU A 152 31.98 -8.32 13.28
C GLU A 152 33.45 -8.65 13.55
N GLU A 153 34.37 -8.06 12.79
CA GLU A 153 35.82 -8.23 12.99
C GLU A 153 36.27 -7.71 14.36
N THR A 154 35.78 -6.55 14.78
CA THR A 154 36.08 -6.01 16.12
C THR A 154 35.48 -6.86 17.24
N ARG A 155 34.25 -7.36 17.08
CA ARG A 155 33.64 -8.28 18.04
C ARG A 155 34.42 -9.58 18.17
N THR A 156 34.82 -10.18 17.05
CA THR A 156 35.57 -11.45 17.05
C THR A 156 36.99 -11.27 17.60
N ALA A 157 37.67 -10.16 17.31
CA ALA A 157 38.97 -9.81 17.89
C ALA A 157 38.89 -9.59 19.42
N ASN A 158 37.85 -8.91 19.91
CA ASN A 158 37.65 -8.71 21.34
C ASN A 158 37.29 -10.01 22.06
N GLN A 159 36.53 -10.90 21.42
CA GLN A 159 36.18 -12.23 21.97
C GLN A 159 37.35 -13.22 21.94
N SER A 160 38.31 -13.09 21.03
CA SER A 160 39.52 -13.93 21.01
C SER A 160 40.57 -13.48 22.03
N SER A 161 40.59 -12.19 22.35
CA SER A 161 41.40 -11.60 23.44
C SER A 161 40.87 -11.97 24.83
N ALA A 162 39.54 -11.91 25.03
CA ALA A 162 38.89 -12.37 26.26
C ALA A 162 38.69 -13.90 26.23
N LYS A 163 39.69 -14.66 26.67
CA LYS A 163 39.62 -16.12 26.94
C LYS A 163 38.23 -16.49 27.44
N ARG A 164 37.48 -17.27 26.65
CA ARG A 164 36.11 -17.73 26.92
C ARG A 164 35.93 -18.06 28.41
N SER A 165 35.25 -17.19 29.16
CA SER A 165 34.72 -17.57 30.46
C SER A 165 33.62 -18.58 30.18
N ARG A 166 33.86 -19.85 30.56
CA ARG A 166 32.83 -20.87 30.54
C ARG A 166 31.64 -20.36 31.37
N ILE A 167 30.52 -20.11 30.70
CA ILE A 167 29.26 -19.76 31.38
C ILE A 167 28.67 -21.09 31.82
N ASP A 168 28.90 -21.44 33.08
CA ASP A 168 28.23 -22.59 33.69
C ASP A 168 26.80 -22.19 34.03
N PHE A 169 25.85 -22.78 33.31
CA PHE A 169 24.44 -22.66 33.64
C PHE A 169 24.15 -23.56 34.83
N ALA A 170 23.83 -22.96 35.98
CA ALA A 170 23.42 -23.73 37.15
C ALA A 170 22.14 -24.50 36.83
N PRO A 171 22.09 -25.83 37.01
CA PRO A 171 20.84 -26.57 36.95
C PRO A 171 19.92 -26.11 38.09
N ARG A 172 18.63 -25.95 37.79
CA ARG A 172 17.58 -25.63 38.77
C ARG A 172 17.67 -26.61 39.93
N SER A 173 17.94 -26.11 41.13
CA SER A 173 17.87 -26.91 42.35
C SER A 173 16.41 -27.29 42.60
N GLU A 174 16.08 -28.58 42.46
CA GLU A 174 14.85 -29.15 43.01
C GLU A 174 15.01 -29.22 44.54
N GLU A 175 14.72 -28.11 45.23
CA GLU A 175 14.56 -28.16 46.68
C GLU A 175 13.10 -28.46 47.02
N SER A 176 12.92 -29.73 47.40
CA SER A 176 12.07 -30.23 48.48
C SER A 176 10.95 -29.30 48.96
N THR A 177 9.73 -29.81 48.83
CA THR A 177 8.48 -29.34 49.42
C THR A 177 8.66 -28.68 50.79
N ARG A 178 8.57 -27.34 50.84
CA ARG A 178 8.30 -26.63 52.09
C ARG A 178 6.90 -26.01 52.00
N SER A 179 5.95 -26.70 52.62
CA SER A 179 4.61 -26.18 52.91
C SER A 179 4.76 -24.86 53.67
N MET A 180 4.43 -23.75 53.02
CA MET A 180 4.17 -22.49 53.69
C MET A 180 2.94 -21.81 53.08
N LYS A 181 2.12 -21.37 54.01
CA LYS A 181 0.75 -20.90 53.92
C LYS A 181 0.66 -19.65 53.04
N VAL A 182 -0.35 -19.64 52.17
CA VAL A 182 -0.75 -18.50 51.34
C VAL A 182 -1.21 -17.35 52.23
N GLU A 183 -0.62 -16.17 52.09
CA GLU A 183 -1.30 -14.89 52.31
C GLU A 183 -0.98 -13.92 51.17
N HIS A 184 -2.06 -13.39 50.59
CA HIS A 184 -2.11 -12.44 49.50
C HIS A 184 -1.55 -11.07 49.90
N ILE A 185 -0.66 -10.49 49.08
CA ILE A 185 -0.66 -9.05 48.81
C ILE A 185 -0.32 -8.86 47.32
N ASN A 186 -1.26 -8.32 46.55
CA ASN A 186 -1.15 -8.08 45.11
C ASN A 186 -0.07 -7.02 44.81
N GLY A 187 0.84 -7.34 43.88
CA GLY A 187 1.68 -6.38 43.18
C GLY A 187 1.15 -6.15 41.76
N ASP A 188 1.50 -5.01 41.18
CA ASP A 188 1.53 -4.85 39.72
C ASP A 188 2.64 -3.87 39.32
N THR A 189 3.75 -4.41 38.84
CA THR A 189 4.62 -3.75 37.86
C THR A 189 5.11 -4.84 36.91
N GLY A 190 4.49 -4.87 35.73
CA GLY A 190 4.73 -5.87 34.69
C GLY A 190 6.15 -5.87 34.12
N THR A 191 6.59 -7.07 33.80
CA THR A 191 7.74 -7.44 32.97
C THR A 191 7.30 -7.52 31.51
N PHE A 192 8.04 -6.88 30.59
CA PHE A 192 7.89 -7.08 29.14
C PHE A 192 8.76 -8.26 28.68
N GLU A 193 8.17 -9.13 27.86
CA GLU A 193 8.72 -10.38 27.34
C GLU A 193 9.90 -10.20 26.37
N SER A 194 10.81 -11.18 26.40
CA SER A 194 11.85 -11.43 25.41
C SER A 194 11.26 -11.77 24.03
N LEU A 195 11.68 -11.07 22.98
CA LEU A 195 11.58 -11.58 21.62
C LEU A 195 12.68 -12.63 21.37
N GLU A 196 12.24 -13.85 21.08
CA GLU A 196 13.05 -14.94 20.59
C GLU A 196 13.30 -14.76 19.09
N VAL A 197 14.57 -14.58 18.68
CA VAL A 197 14.95 -14.45 17.27
C VAL A 197 15.20 -15.85 16.71
N MET A 198 14.28 -16.36 15.89
CA MET A 198 14.42 -17.62 15.16
C MET A 198 15.38 -17.44 13.97
N THR A 199 16.59 -17.99 14.10
CA THR A 199 17.56 -18.13 13.00
C THR A 199 17.14 -19.28 12.07
N VAL A 200 16.74 -18.95 10.84
CA VAL A 200 16.44 -19.92 9.78
C VAL A 200 17.73 -20.41 9.14
N HIS A 201 18.05 -21.70 9.31
CA HIS A 201 19.13 -22.39 8.60
C HIS A 201 18.64 -22.85 7.22
N ILE A 202 19.11 -22.20 6.16
CA ILE A 202 18.94 -22.68 4.79
C ILE A 202 19.97 -23.77 4.49
N HIS A 203 19.52 -25.02 4.43
CA HIS A 203 20.30 -26.14 3.89
C HIS A 203 20.20 -26.15 2.36
N GLY A 204 21.34 -26.21 1.71
CA GLY A 204 21.46 -26.36 0.26
C GLY A 204 20.80 -27.64 -0.25
N ILE A 205 20.27 -27.53 -1.46
CA ILE A 205 19.77 -28.63 -2.28
C ILE A 205 20.79 -28.80 -3.43
N PRO A 206 21.13 -30.04 -3.84
CA PRO A 206 22.18 -30.36 -4.81
C PRO A 206 21.98 -29.77 -6.21
#